data_AF-A0A1C5RQI8-F1
#
_entry.id   AF-A0A1C5RQI8-F1
#
_cell.length_a   1.000
_cell.length_b   1.000
_cell.length_c   1.000
_cell.angle_alpha   90.00
_cell.angle_beta   90.00
_cell.angle_gamma   90.00
#
_symmetry.space_group_name_H-M   'P 1'
#
loop_
_entity.id
_entity.type
_entity.pdbx_description
1 polymer ?
#
loop_
_entity_poly.entity_id
_entity_poly.type
_entity_poly.pdbx_seq_one_letter_code
_entity_poly.pdbx_strand_id
1 'polypeptide(L)'
;MGKYTVFINENMGEVNWEMVKKADIHGVMLCAGHGGEVDRLFRANADCCEKLGIPFGVYWTSYAVTGRDAEAEKRELKGMIEGYHIEGPVRIFKNP
;
A
#
# COMPACT_ATOMS: atom_id res chain seq x y z
N MET A 1 -9.71 15.64 12.19
CA MET A 1 -9.07 14.37 11.81
C MET A 1 -10.00 13.69 10.85
N GLY A 2 -9.57 13.49 9.60
CA GLY A 2 -10.43 13.02 8.51
C GLY A 2 -11.11 11.70 8.83
N LYS A 3 -12.29 11.48 8.24
CA LYS A 3 -13.18 10.35 8.57
C LYS A 3 -12.89 9.07 7.78
N TYR A 4 -12.09 9.14 6.73
CA TYR A 4 -11.94 8.06 5.75
C TYR A 4 -10.47 7.84 5.38
N THR A 5 -10.17 6.59 5.04
CA THR A 5 -8.88 6.16 4.48
C THR A 5 -9.10 5.81 3.02
N VAL A 6 -8.24 6.31 2.13
CA VAL A 6 -8.34 6.06 0.69
C VAL A 6 -7.41 4.91 0.31
N PHE A 7 -7.93 3.93 -0.44
CA PHE A 7 -7.12 2.82 -0.94
C PHE A 7 -6.64 3.12 -2.34
N ILE A 8 -5.35 2.95 -2.60
CA ILE A 8 -4.70 3.32 -3.86
C ILE A 8 -3.92 2.11 -4.38
N ASN A 9 -4.12 1.80 -5.66
CA ASN A 9 -3.38 0.79 -6.41
C ASN A 9 -3.04 1.31 -7.81
N GLU A 10 -2.24 0.55 -8.55
CA GLU A 10 -1.78 0.91 -9.89
C GLU A 10 -2.90 1.19 -10.90
N ASN A 11 -4.10 0.62 -10.73
CA ASN A 11 -5.23 0.82 -11.64
C ASN A 11 -5.80 2.26 -11.57
N MET A 12 -5.45 3.03 -10.54
CA MET A 12 -5.79 4.45 -10.45
C MET A 12 -4.86 5.34 -11.27
N GLY A 13 -3.78 4.78 -11.84
CA GLY A 13 -2.77 5.54 -12.57
C GLY A 13 -2.02 6.53 -11.69
N GLU A 14 -1.57 7.63 -12.29
CA GLU A 14 -0.84 8.68 -11.58
C GLU A 14 -1.76 9.47 -10.65
N VAL A 15 -1.44 9.48 -9.36
CA VAL A 15 -2.19 10.19 -8.32
C VAL A 15 -1.65 11.60 -8.13
N ASN A 16 -2.54 12.59 -8.07
CA ASN A 16 -2.16 13.96 -7.69
C ASN A 16 -1.96 14.07 -6.17
N TRP A 17 -0.76 13.78 -5.70
CA TRP A 17 -0.43 13.75 -4.27
C TRP A 17 -0.52 15.10 -3.55
N GLU A 18 -0.35 16.21 -4.27
CA GLU A 18 -0.56 17.56 -3.72
C GLU A 18 -2.03 17.83 -3.40
N MET A 19 -2.95 17.27 -4.19
CA MET A 19 -4.37 17.30 -3.88
C MET A 19 -4.70 16.39 -2.70
N VAL A 20 -4.11 15.18 -2.64
CA VAL A 20 -4.29 14.25 -1.51
C VAL A 20 -3.83 14.89 -0.19
N LYS A 21 -2.68 15.55 -0.18
CA LYS A 21 -2.15 16.28 0.99
C LYS A 21 -3.12 17.33 1.55
N LYS A 22 -3.90 17.96 0.67
CA LYS A 22 -4.87 19.01 1.02
C LYS A 22 -6.25 18.45 1.38
N ALA A 23 -6.49 17.16 1.16
CA ALA A 23 -7.76 16.52 1.45
C ALA A 23 -7.93 16.26 2.95
N ASP A 24 -9.15 16.39 3.47
CA ASP A 24 -9.48 16.03 4.86
C ASP A 24 -9.68 14.51 5.03
N ILE A 25 -8.61 13.75 4.82
CA ILE A 25 -8.56 12.30 4.98
C ILE A 25 -7.70 11.92 6.19
N HIS A 26 -7.92 10.72 6.73
CA HIS A 26 -7.08 10.20 7.81
C HIS A 26 -5.69 9.81 7.27
N GLY A 27 -5.64 9.27 6.06
CA GLY A 27 -4.44 8.79 5.40
C GLY A 27 -4.81 7.91 4.21
N VAL A 28 -3.82 7.21 3.66
CA VAL A 28 -4.00 6.31 2.53
C VAL A 28 -3.57 4.87 2.85
N MET A 29 -4.10 3.91 2.12
CA MET A 29 -3.66 2.51 2.12
C MET A 29 -3.11 2.20 0.73
N LEU A 30 -1.80 2.01 0.63
CA LEU A 30 -1.11 1.73 -0.63
C LEU A 30 -1.08 0.22 -0.89
N CYS A 31 -1.45 -0.19 -2.09
CA CYS A 31 -1.27 -1.56 -2.56
C CYS A 31 0.22 -1.81 -2.80
N ALA A 32 0.82 -2.76 -2.10
CA ALA A 32 2.18 -3.22 -2.37
C ALA A 32 2.22 -4.36 -3.42
N GLY A 33 1.11 -5.06 -3.63
CA GLY A 33 1.04 -6.16 -4.57
C GLY A 33 -0.18 -7.06 -4.41
N HIS A 34 -0.28 -8.03 -5.31
CA HIS A 34 -1.33 -9.03 -5.34
C HIS A 34 -0.79 -10.39 -5.82
N GLY A 35 -1.13 -11.47 -5.11
CA GLY A 35 -0.58 -12.78 -5.43
C GLY A 35 0.95 -12.73 -5.36
N GLY A 36 1.64 -13.21 -6.40
CA GLY A 36 3.08 -13.09 -6.55
C GLY A 36 3.55 -11.91 -7.40
N GLU A 37 2.73 -10.86 -7.55
CA GLU A 37 3.07 -9.67 -8.34
C GLU A 37 3.08 -8.41 -7.46
N VAL A 38 4.10 -7.57 -7.65
CA VAL A 38 4.23 -6.27 -6.99
C VAL A 38 3.41 -5.21 -7.73
N ASP A 39 2.73 -4.35 -6.99
CA ASP A 39 2.05 -3.18 -7.57
C ASP A 39 3.08 -2.21 -8.15
N ARG A 40 2.96 -1.93 -9.45
CA ARG A 40 3.98 -1.20 -10.22
C ARG A 40 4.15 0.25 -9.76
N LEU A 41 3.14 0.82 -9.11
CA LEU A 41 3.17 2.21 -8.62
C LEU A 41 3.43 2.30 -7.11
N PHE A 42 3.58 1.19 -6.39
CA PHE A 42 3.77 1.21 -4.94
C PHE A 42 4.92 2.12 -4.50
N ARG A 43 6.13 1.94 -5.06
CA ARG A 43 7.31 2.71 -4.65
C ARG A 43 7.13 4.20 -4.92
N ALA A 44 6.66 4.56 -6.13
CA ALA A 44 6.38 5.95 -6.48
C ALA A 44 5.35 6.59 -5.54
N ASN A 45 4.29 5.86 -5.20
CA ASN A 45 3.25 6.33 -4.30
C ASN A 45 3.76 6.48 -2.85
N ALA A 46 4.54 5.53 -2.36
CA ALA A 46 5.16 5.57 -1.03
C ALA A 46 6.16 6.73 -0.92
N ASP A 47 7.02 6.90 -1.93
CA ASP A 47 7.99 8.00 -1.99
C ASP A 47 7.29 9.38 -1.96
N CYS A 48 6.16 9.52 -2.66
CA CYS A 48 5.35 10.73 -2.59
C CYS A 48 4.74 10.96 -1.20
N CYS A 49 4.26 9.91 -0.53
CA CYS A 49 3.73 10.00 0.82
C CYS A 49 4.80 10.44 1.84
N GLU A 50 5.98 9.82 1.80
CA GLU A 50 7.14 10.19 2.63
C GLU A 50 7.54 11.65 2.42
N LYS A 51 7.74 12.04 1.16
CA LYS A 51 8.16 13.39 0.80
C LYS A 51 7.18 14.47 1.26
N LEU A 52 5.88 14.15 1.24
CA LEU A 52 4.82 15.10 1.56
C LEU A 52 4.33 15.02 3.00
N GLY A 53 4.77 14.02 3.76
CA GLY A 53 4.33 13.74 5.13
C GLY A 53 2.87 13.28 5.20
N ILE A 54 2.41 12.49 4.23
CA ILE A 54 1.06 11.91 4.21
C ILE A 54 1.11 10.56 4.93
N PRO A 55 0.39 10.37 6.06
CA PRO A 55 0.35 9.07 6.72
C PRO A 55 -0.24 8.01 5.81
N PHE A 56 0.47 6.87 5.71
CA PHE A 56 0.02 5.75 4.90
C PHE A 56 0.20 4.42 5.62
N GLY A 57 -0.73 3.50 5.34
CA GLY A 57 -0.60 2.07 5.58
C GLY A 57 -0.37 1.34 4.26
N VAL A 58 -0.16 0.03 4.35
CA VAL A 58 0.14 -0.82 3.20
C VAL A 58 -0.75 -2.05 3.21
N TYR A 59 -1.19 -2.48 2.04
CA TYR A 59 -1.88 -3.76 1.89
C TYR A 59 -1.34 -4.63 0.76
N TRP A 60 -1.59 -5.92 0.89
CA TRP A 60 -1.35 -6.93 -0.14
C TRP A 60 -2.60 -7.78 -0.35
N THR A 61 -2.97 -8.05 -1.60
CA THR A 61 -4.11 -8.93 -1.91
C THR A 61 -3.60 -10.35 -2.17
N SER A 62 -3.82 -11.26 -1.22
CA SER A 62 -3.35 -12.65 -1.30
C SER A 62 -4.17 -13.50 -2.25
N TYR A 63 -3.48 -14.24 -3.12
CA TYR A 63 -4.04 -15.33 -3.95
C TYR A 63 -3.46 -16.70 -3.58
N ALA A 64 -2.64 -16.77 -2.53
CA ALA A 64 -2.02 -18.01 -2.03
C ALA A 64 -3.02 -19.16 -1.83
N VAL A 65 -2.77 -20.30 -2.47
CA VAL A 65 -3.56 -21.54 -2.23
C VAL A 65 -2.90 -22.41 -1.18
N THR A 66 -1.57 -22.34 -1.08
CA THR A 66 -0.78 -23.10 -0.12
C THR A 66 -0.13 -22.20 0.93
N GLY A 67 0.27 -22.79 2.07
CA GLY A 67 1.04 -22.07 3.09
C GLY A 67 2.40 -21.58 2.56
N ARG A 68 2.98 -22.26 1.56
CA ARG A 68 4.23 -21.83 0.93
C ARG A 68 4.04 -20.54 0.14
N ASP A 69 2.92 -20.42 -0.58
CA ASP A 69 2.58 -19.22 -1.34
C ASP A 69 2.33 -18.05 -0.38
N ALA A 70 1.58 -18.28 0.70
CA ALA A 70 1.31 -17.25 1.71
C ALA A 70 2.60 -16.71 2.35
N GLU A 71 3.57 -17.59 2.61
CA GLU A 71 4.88 -17.16 3.11
C GLU A 71 5.74 -16.46 2.04
N ALA A 72 5.55 -16.75 0.75
CA ALA A 72 6.20 -16.02 -0.33
C ALA A 72 5.65 -14.59 -0.43
N GLU A 73 4.33 -14.42 -0.47
CA GLU A 73 3.66 -13.12 -0.50
C GLU A 73 4.07 -12.25 0.71
N LYS A 74 4.12 -12.85 1.90
CA LYS A 74 4.56 -12.15 3.12
C LYS A 74 6.01 -11.68 3.05
N ARG A 75 6.91 -12.47 2.46
CA ARG A 75 8.32 -12.07 2.27
C ARG A 75 8.43 -10.93 1.28
N GLU A 76 7.68 -10.98 0.19
CA GLU A 76 7.67 -9.90 -0.81
C GLU A 76 7.13 -8.61 -0.21
N LEU A 77 5.98 -8.66 0.47
CA LEU A 77 5.44 -7.51 1.19
C LEU A 77 6.48 -6.91 2.15
N LYS A 78 7.18 -7.75 2.93
CA LYS A 78 8.22 -7.29 3.86
C LYS A 78 9.35 -6.55 3.14
N GLY A 79 9.83 -7.08 2.01
CA GLY A 79 10.86 -6.42 1.21
C GLY A 79 10.38 -5.12 0.56
N MET A 80 9.10 -5.05 0.18
CA MET A 80 8.51 -3.84 -0.40
C MET A 80 8.44 -2.69 0.61
N ILE A 81 8.11 -2.99 1.87
CA ILE A 81 7.96 -1.96 2.91
C ILE A 81 9.26 -1.60 3.64
N GLU A 82 10.33 -2.36 3.41
CA GLU A 82 11.61 -2.10 4.06
C GLU A 82 12.16 -0.73 3.67
N GLY A 83 12.54 0.06 4.69
CA GLY A 83 13.06 1.42 4.53
C GLY A 83 12.00 2.53 4.57
N TYR A 84 10.71 2.21 4.56
CA TYR A 84 9.63 3.20 4.68
C TYR A 84 9.16 3.39 6.13
N HIS A 85 8.78 4.62 6.46
CA HIS A 85 8.11 5.00 7.69
C HIS A 85 6.58 4.84 7.53
N ILE A 86 6.09 3.66 7.89
CA ILE A 86 4.67 3.33 7.80
C ILE A 86 3.99 3.63 9.13
N GLU A 87 3.16 4.67 9.14
CA GLU A 87 2.36 5.08 10.30
C GLU A 87 1.03 4.31 10.38
N GLY A 88 0.54 3.81 9.24
CA GLY A 88 -0.70 3.05 9.14
C GLY A 88 -0.53 1.53 9.33
N PRO A 89 -1.62 0.76 9.21
CA PRO A 89 -1.55 -0.69 9.33
C PRO A 89 -0.89 -1.33 8.10
N VAL A 90 -0.20 -2.46 8.31
CA VAL A 90 0.23 -3.37 7.25
C VAL A 90 -0.68 -4.60 7.26
N ARG A 91 -1.36 -4.87 6.14
CA ARG A 91 -2.39 -5.91 6.04
C ARG A 91 -2.20 -6.80 4.82
N ILE A 92 -2.49 -8.09 4.97
CA ILE A 92 -2.70 -9.00 3.84
C ILE A 92 -4.20 -9.32 3.82
N PHE A 93 -4.87 -8.97 2.73
CA PHE A 93 -6.28 -9.31 2.50
C PHE A 93 -6.35 -10.60 1.71
N LYS A 94 -7.06 -11.60 2.24
CA LYS A 94 -7.28 -12.83 1.50
C LYS A 94 -8.36 -12.60 0.45
N ASN A 95 -8.03 -12.76 -0.83
CA ASN A 95 -9.05 -12.88 -1.86
C ASN A 95 -9.56 -14.34 -1.84
N PRO A 96 -10.89 -14.56 -1.68
CA PRO A 96 -11.47 -15.89 -1.67
C PRO A 96 -11.28 -16.64 -2.99
#